data_AF-A0A9P9HR47-F1
#
_entry.id   AF-A0A9P9HR47-F1
#
_cell.length_a   1.000
_cell.length_b   1.000
_cell.length_c   1.000
_cell.angle_alpha   90.00
_cell.angle_beta   90.00
_cell.angle_gamma   90.00
#
_symmetry.space_group_name_H-M   'P 1'
#
loop_
_entity.id
_entity.type
_entity.pdbx_description
1 polymer ?
#
loop_
_entity_poly.entity_id
_entity_poly.type
_entity_poly.pdbx_seq_one_letter_code
_entity_poly.pdbx_strand_id
1 'polypeptide(L)'
;MIATINGDTEVNGKGHPIDVRIPDMFGSIMSATPMVNTRHFKVKAAADAFIDDYLKMEKHEADNNRKADFCFCASALAPNADAEALMHRSPTLMTTSTRVLDPSYLEPIAA
;
A
#
# COMPACT_ATOMS: atom_id res chain seq x y z
N MET A 1 -5.05 9.23 15.52
CA MET A 1 -5.38 7.79 15.41
C MET A 1 -4.48 7.04 16.38
N ILE A 2 -4.99 6.06 17.15
CA ILE A 2 -4.13 5.16 17.93
C ILE A 2 -3.99 3.89 17.09
N ALA A 3 -2.77 3.53 16.74
CA ALA A 3 -2.47 2.28 16.05
C ALA A 3 -1.82 1.33 17.06
N THR A 4 -2.49 0.21 17.30
CA THR A 4 -1.93 -0.88 18.11
C THR A 4 -1.07 -1.74 17.20
N ILE A 5 0.24 -1.75 17.45
CA ILE A 5 1.16 -2.63 16.74
C ILE A 5 1.33 -3.87 17.62
N ASN A 6 0.81 -5.00 17.13
CA ASN A 6 1.13 -6.30 17.72
C ASN A 6 2.58 -6.62 17.35
N GLY A 7 3.52 -6.13 18.14
CA GLY A 7 4.93 -6.46 17.95
C GLY A 7 5.26 -7.81 18.57
N ASP A 8 6.08 -8.61 17.88
CA ASP A 8 6.72 -9.82 18.41
C ASP A 8 7.85 -9.50 19.40
N THR A 9 7.94 -8.24 19.86
CA THR A 9 9.01 -7.78 20.74
C THR A 9 8.80 -8.34 22.14
N GLU A 10 9.40 -9.50 22.40
CA GLU A 10 9.45 -10.10 23.73
C GLU A 10 10.39 -9.30 24.63
N VAL A 11 9.82 -8.50 25.54
CA VAL A 11 10.55 -8.01 26.72
C VAL A 11 10.09 -8.86 27.89
N ASN A 12 10.99 -9.72 28.39
CA ASN A 12 10.76 -10.54 29.58
C ASN A 12 9.63 -11.59 29.47
N GLY A 13 9.47 -12.21 28.28
CA GLY A 13 8.53 -13.33 28.06
C GLY A 13 7.05 -12.97 28.10
N LYS A 14 6.70 -11.67 28.07
CA LYS A 14 5.32 -11.19 27.97
C LYS A 14 5.23 -10.19 26.82
N GLY A 15 4.63 -10.60 25.70
CA GLY A 15 4.32 -9.70 24.59
C GLY A 15 3.46 -8.55 25.10
N HIS A 16 3.99 -7.33 25.05
CA HIS A 16 3.23 -6.12 25.34
C HIS A 16 2.89 -5.47 24.00
N PRO A 17 1.59 -5.27 23.67
CA PRO A 17 1.22 -4.47 22.52
C PRO A 17 1.86 -3.09 22.63
N ILE A 18 2.54 -2.65 21.58
CA ILE A 18 3.08 -1.29 21.52
C ILE A 18 1.99 -0.42 20.91
N ASP A 19 1.30 0.33 21.76
CA ASP A 19 0.35 1.34 21.30
C ASP A 19 1.10 2.61 20.92
N VAL A 20 1.08 2.95 19.64
CA VAL A 20 1.67 4.19 19.13
C VAL A 20 0.54 5.14 18.74
N ARG A 21 0.59 6.36 19.30
CA ARG A 21 -0.31 7.44 18.89
C ARG A 21 0.23 8.06 17.60
N ILE A 22 -0.42 7.79 16.48
CA ILE A 22 -0.06 8.41 15.20
C ILE A 22 -0.46 9.89 15.29
N PRO A 23 0.51 10.83 15.21
CA PRO A 23 0.21 12.25 15.21
C PRO A 23 -0.57 12.61 13.96
N ASP A 24 -1.48 13.57 14.08
CA ASP A 24 -2.10 14.17 12.91
C ASP A 24 -1.00 14.89 12.12
N MET A 25 -0.67 14.39 10.93
CA MET A 25 0.40 14.92 10.06
C MET A 25 -0.04 16.22 9.37
N PHE A 26 -0.50 17.19 10.18
CA PHE A 26 -1.08 18.46 9.74
C PHE A 26 -2.30 18.32 8.82
N GLY A 27 -2.89 17.13 8.74
CA GLY A 27 -4.02 16.82 7.88
C GLY A 27 -5.22 17.70 8.20
N SER A 28 -5.48 17.94 9.49
CA SER A 28 -6.65 18.70 9.93
C SER A 28 -6.53 20.22 9.77
N ILE A 29 -5.34 20.76 9.48
CA ILE A 29 -5.10 22.22 9.46
C ILE A 29 -4.60 22.70 8.08
N MET A 30 -3.78 21.91 7.40
CA MET A 30 -3.07 22.33 6.17
C MET A 30 -3.33 21.44 4.95
N SER A 31 -4.18 20.42 5.06
CA SER A 31 -4.45 19.54 3.93
C SER A 31 -5.37 20.23 2.92
N ALA A 32 -4.89 20.41 1.69
CA ALA A 32 -5.80 20.52 0.56
C ALA A 32 -6.65 19.24 0.47
N THR A 33 -7.90 19.35 0.03
CA THR A 33 -8.76 18.18 -0.17
C THR A 33 -8.05 17.23 -1.14
N PRO A 34 -7.76 15.97 -0.74
CA PRO A 34 -7.03 15.05 -1.60
C PRO A 34 -7.86 14.80 -2.85
N MET A 35 -7.29 15.12 -4.01
CA MET A 35 -7.89 14.79 -5.29
C MET A 35 -7.67 13.30 -5.54
N VAL A 36 -8.76 12.56 -5.66
CA VAL A 36 -8.75 11.13 -5.97
C VAL A 36 -9.38 10.94 -7.34
N ASN A 37 -8.74 10.16 -8.20
CA ASN A 37 -9.28 9.87 -9.52
C ASN A 37 -10.68 9.21 -9.41
N THR A 38 -11.71 9.83 -9.97
CA THR A 38 -13.10 9.34 -9.92
C THR A 38 -13.29 8.00 -10.61
N ARG A 39 -12.34 7.59 -11.45
CA ARG A 39 -12.36 6.34 -12.22
C ARG A 39 -11.91 5.13 -11.42
N HIS A 40 -11.38 5.31 -10.21
CA HIS A 40 -10.85 4.20 -9.41
C HIS A 40 -11.88 3.08 -9.18
N PHE A 41 -13.14 3.42 -8.90
CA PHE A 41 -14.22 2.43 -8.70
C PHE A 41 -14.45 1.55 -9.93
N LYS A 42 -14.19 2.05 -11.14
CA LYS A 42 -14.36 1.29 -12.39
C LYS A 42 -13.14 0.42 -12.72
N VAL A 43 -11.95 0.88 -12.33
CA VAL A 43 -10.67 0.28 -12.74
C VAL A 43 -10.15 -0.71 -11.71
N LYS A 44 -10.54 -0.59 -10.42
CA LYS A 44 -10.04 -1.41 -9.32
C LYS A 44 -10.15 -2.91 -9.59
N ALA A 45 -11.34 -3.41 -9.94
CA ALA A 45 -11.55 -4.84 -10.16
C ALA A 45 -10.66 -5.40 -11.30
N ALA A 46 -10.47 -4.61 -12.37
CA ALA A 46 -9.61 -5.01 -13.49
C ALA A 46 -8.12 -4.96 -13.12
N ALA A 47 -7.70 -3.96 -12.33
CA ALA A 47 -6.34 -3.86 -11.84
C ALA A 47 -5.99 -4.98 -10.85
N ASP A 48 -6.88 -5.30 -9.92
CA ASP A 48 -6.69 -6.38 -8.95
C ASP A 48 -6.62 -7.75 -9.65
N ALA A 49 -7.46 -7.99 -10.66
CA ALA A 49 -7.41 -9.20 -11.48
C ALA A 49 -6.10 -9.30 -12.28
N PHE A 50 -5.62 -8.20 -12.84
CA PHE A 50 -4.34 -8.15 -13.57
C PHE A 50 -3.16 -8.47 -12.64
N ILE A 51 -3.18 -7.97 -11.41
CA ILE A 51 -2.14 -8.20 -10.43
C ILE A 51 -2.10 -9.67 -9.99
N ASP A 52 -3.27 -10.26 -9.73
CA ASP A 52 -3.42 -11.67 -9.35
C ASP A 52 -2.86 -12.60 -10.44
N ASP A 53 -3.20 -12.32 -11.70
CA ASP A 53 -2.69 -13.06 -12.87
C ASP A 53 -1.18 -12.87 -13.07
N TYR A 54 -0.67 -11.65 -12.93
CA TYR A 54 0.74 -11.33 -13.15
C TYR A 54 1.67 -11.95 -12.08
N LEU A 55 1.28 -11.85 -10.81
CA LEU A 55 2.09 -12.35 -9.69
C LEU A 55 1.82 -13.80 -9.34
N LYS A 56 0.78 -14.42 -9.92
CA LYS A 56 0.34 -15.80 -9.63
C LYS A 56 0.18 -16.04 -8.13
N MET A 57 -0.48 -15.11 -7.45
CA MET A 57 -0.54 -15.08 -5.99
C MET A 57 -1.37 -16.25 -5.45
N GLU A 58 -1.02 -16.72 -4.27
CA GLU A 58 -1.89 -17.64 -3.54
C GLU A 58 -3.14 -16.87 -3.06
N LYS A 59 -4.28 -17.54 -2.94
CA LYS A 59 -5.57 -16.92 -2.56
C LYS A 59 -5.49 -16.04 -1.31
N HIS A 60 -4.70 -16.45 -0.31
CA HIS A 60 -4.51 -15.68 0.92
C HIS A 60 -3.74 -14.36 0.67
N GLU A 61 -2.72 -14.40 -0.19
CA GLU A 61 -1.94 -13.21 -0.57
C GLU A 61 -2.77 -12.27 -1.46
N ALA A 62 -3.53 -12.83 -2.41
CA ALA A 62 -4.44 -12.07 -3.26
C ALA A 62 -5.50 -11.31 -2.44
N ASP A 63 -6.06 -11.94 -1.39
CA ASP A 63 -7.03 -11.29 -0.51
C ASP A 63 -6.40 -10.18 0.34
N ASN A 64 -5.16 -10.35 0.81
CA ASN A 64 -4.43 -9.28 1.51
C ASN A 64 -4.10 -8.13 0.56
N ASN A 65 -3.77 -8.45 -0.68
CA ASN A 65 -3.45 -7.47 -1.70
C ASN A 65 -4.66 -6.61 -2.10
N ARG A 66 -5.83 -7.23 -2.25
CA ARG A 66 -7.11 -6.52 -2.48
C ARG A 66 -7.47 -5.57 -1.33
N LYS A 67 -7.11 -5.92 -0.09
CA LYS A 67 -7.30 -5.06 1.09
C LYS A 67 -6.32 -3.88 1.11
N ALA A 68 -5.11 -4.05 0.57
CA ALA A 68 -4.11 -2.97 0.48
C ALA A 68 -4.49 -1.86 -0.52
N ASP A 69 -5.38 -2.16 -1.48
CA ASP A 69 -5.96 -1.21 -2.44
C ASP A 69 -4.92 -0.34 -3.18
N PHE A 70 -4.05 -1.00 -3.94
CA PHE A 70 -3.06 -0.32 -4.79
C PHE A 70 -3.69 0.58 -5.85
N CYS A 71 -4.93 0.30 -6.27
CA CYS A 71 -5.67 1.15 -7.19
C CYS A 71 -6.02 2.51 -6.55
N PHE A 72 -6.41 2.51 -5.28
CA PHE A 72 -6.59 3.75 -4.52
C PHE A 72 -5.29 4.56 -4.43
N CYS A 73 -4.16 3.91 -4.10
CA CYS A 73 -2.86 4.59 -4.10
C CYS A 73 -2.53 5.22 -5.47
N ALA A 74 -2.74 4.49 -6.56
CA ALA A 74 -2.55 5.02 -7.92
C ALA A 74 -3.46 6.22 -8.21
N SER A 75 -4.71 6.16 -7.74
CA SER A 75 -5.70 7.22 -7.95
C SER A 75 -5.39 8.52 -7.20
N ALA A 76 -4.74 8.44 -6.05
CA ALA A 76 -4.27 9.60 -5.30
C ALA A 76 -2.98 10.19 -5.90
N LEU A 77 -2.08 9.34 -6.41
CA LEU A 77 -0.83 9.79 -7.08
C LEU A 77 -1.06 10.36 -8.48
N ALA A 78 -2.16 9.96 -9.13
CA ALA A 78 -2.48 10.33 -10.51
C ALA A 78 -3.97 10.72 -10.65
N PRO A 79 -4.41 11.82 -10.02
CA PRO A 79 -5.83 12.19 -9.96
C PRO A 79 -6.45 12.45 -11.34
N ASN A 80 -5.63 12.87 -12.31
CA ASN A 80 -6.07 13.24 -13.65
C ASN A 80 -5.76 12.16 -14.71
N ALA A 81 -5.24 11.00 -14.31
CA ALA A 81 -4.93 9.92 -15.24
C ALA A 81 -6.19 9.40 -15.95
N ASP A 82 -6.03 8.99 -17.21
CA ASP A 82 -7.08 8.28 -17.89
C ASP A 82 -7.25 6.85 -17.33
N ALA A 83 -8.27 6.13 -17.79
CA ALA A 83 -8.59 4.82 -17.23
C ALA A 83 -7.50 3.79 -17.53
N GLU A 84 -6.88 3.87 -18.70
CA GLU A 84 -5.83 2.97 -19.16
C GLU A 84 -4.53 3.20 -18.38
N ALA A 85 -4.09 4.45 -18.24
CA ALA A 85 -2.92 4.79 -17.44
C ALA A 85 -3.12 4.44 -15.96
N LEU A 86 -4.33 4.63 -15.41
CA LEU A 86 -4.63 4.24 -14.03
C LEU A 86 -4.58 2.71 -13.85
N MET A 87 -5.06 1.96 -14.84
CA MET A 87 -5.02 0.49 -14.85
C MET A 87 -3.58 -0.01 -14.87
N HIS A 88 -2.70 0.54 -15.71
CA HIS A 88 -1.30 0.12 -15.80
C HIS A 88 -0.43 0.60 -14.63
N ARG A 89 -0.78 1.73 -14.00
CA ARG A 89 0.01 2.29 -12.90
C ARG A 89 -0.17 1.53 -11.58
N SER A 90 -1.34 0.93 -11.36
CA SER A 90 -1.60 0.17 -10.12
C SER A 90 -0.69 -1.07 -9.99
N PRO A 91 -0.53 -1.93 -11.01
CA PRO A 91 0.46 -3.02 -11.01
C PRO A 91 1.91 -2.54 -10.95
N THR A 92 2.21 -1.38 -11.55
CA THR A 92 3.56 -0.80 -11.53
C THR A 92 3.97 -0.39 -10.12
N LEU A 93 3.05 0.19 -9.34
CA LEU A 93 3.28 0.52 -7.92
C LEU A 93 3.51 -0.74 -7.08
N MET A 94 2.78 -1.81 -7.35
CA MET A 94 2.97 -3.06 -6.62
C MET A 94 4.30 -3.73 -6.95
N THR A 95 4.67 -3.81 -8.24
CA THR A 95 5.94 -4.43 -8.67
C THR A 95 7.18 -3.65 -8.24
N THR A 96 7.09 -2.33 -8.13
CA THR A 96 8.15 -1.52 -7.52
C THR A 96 8.21 -1.73 -6.00
N SER A 97 7.07 -1.85 -5.33
CA SER A 97 7.03 -2.17 -3.90
C SER A 97 7.60 -3.55 -3.58
N THR A 98 7.35 -4.57 -4.40
CA THR A 98 7.92 -5.92 -4.18
C THR A 98 9.42 -5.96 -4.44
N ARG A 99 9.95 -5.17 -5.39
CA ARG A 99 11.39 -5.02 -5.59
C ARG A 99 12.11 -4.37 -4.42
N VAL A 100 11.47 -3.42 -3.73
CA VAL A 100 12.04 -2.76 -2.54
C VAL A 100 12.06 -3.70 -1.32
N LEU A 101 11.17 -4.70 -1.29
CA LEU A 101 11.10 -5.71 -0.22
C LEU A 101 11.97 -6.95 -0.49
N ASP A 102 12.56 -7.08 -1.67
CA ASP A 102 13.51 -8.14 -1.98
C ASP A 102 14.88 -7.80 -1.33
N PRO A 103 15.37 -8.60 -0.38
CA PRO A 103 16.64 -8.34 0.32
C PRO A 103 17.85 -8.22 -0.62
N SER A 104 17.75 -8.74 -1.84
CA SER A 104 18.80 -8.67 -2.86
C SER A 104 19.01 -7.27 -3.46
N TYR A 105 18.07 -6.34 -3.26
CA TYR A 105 18.14 -4.95 -3.74
C TYR A 105 18.36 -3.92 -2.64
N LEU A 106 18.49 -4.34 -1.38
CA LEU A 106 19.02 -3.50 -0.31
C LEU A 106 20.54 -3.46 -0.48
N GLU A 107 21.05 -2.41 -1.14
CA GLU A 107 22.50 -2.14 -1.08
C GLU A 107 22.93 -2.14 0.40
N PRO A 108 24.01 -2.85 0.77
CA PRO A 108 24.51 -2.79 2.12
C PRO A 108 24.88 -1.34 2.39
N ILE A 109 24.13 -0.70 3.29
CA ILE A 109 24.50 0.61 3.84
C ILE A 109 25.80 0.34 4.59
N ALA A 110 26.92 0.57 3.90
CA ALA A 110 28.25 0.45 4.45
C ALA A 110 28.40 1.43 5.61
N ALA A 111 28.88 0.88 6.73
CA ALA A 111 29.19 1.55 7.98
C ALA A 111 30.26 2.64 7.85
#